data_AF-A0A512BLL5-F1
#
_entry.id   AF-A0A512BLL5-F1
#
_cell.length_a   1.000
_cell.length_b   1.000
_cell.length_c   1.000
_cell.angle_alpha   90.00
_cell.angle_beta   90.00
_cell.angle_gamma   90.00
#
_symmetry.space_group_name_H-M   'P 1'
#
loop_
_entity.id
_entity.type
_entity.pdbx_description
1 polymer ?
#
loop_
_entity_poly.entity_id
_entity_poly.type
_entity_poly.pdbx_seq_one_letter_code
_entity_poly.pdbx_strand_id
1 'polypeptide(L)'
;MTRRFASVEKGMTIHVYWTTRCASCALKAQCTTGRERRIRRWEHETVLDAMEERLRARPDAMQVRKSTVEHAFGTLKGWMGATHFLTKGLKSTAAEMSLDVLAYNMKRVIGILGVQPLLAGIRV
;
A
#
# COMPACT_ATOMS: atom_id res chain seq x y z
N MET A 1 6.97 7.22 28.79
CA MET A 1 5.78 6.38 29.05
C MET A 1 6.25 4.98 29.43
N THR A 2 5.57 4.29 30.34
CA THR A 2 6.01 2.96 30.82
C THR A 2 5.26 1.87 30.06
N ARG A 3 5.98 0.86 29.54
CA ARG A 3 5.38 -0.36 29.00
C ARG A 3 4.76 -1.15 30.14
N ARG A 4 3.54 -1.66 29.94
CA ARG A 4 2.78 -2.34 31.00
C ARG A 4 2.49 -3.79 30.70
N PHE A 5 2.02 -4.08 29.50
CA PHE A 5 1.88 -5.44 29.01
C PHE A 5 1.97 -5.48 27.48
N ALA A 6 1.95 -6.69 26.93
CA ALA A 6 1.76 -6.93 25.52
C ALA A 6 0.56 -7.87 25.30
N SER A 7 -0.17 -7.67 24.20
CA SER A 7 -1.23 -8.57 23.74
C SER A 7 -0.90 -9.04 22.32
N VAL A 8 -1.31 -10.26 21.97
CA VAL A 8 -1.25 -10.74 20.60
C VAL A 8 -2.62 -10.55 19.96
N GLU A 9 -2.68 -9.80 18.88
CA GLU A 9 -3.91 -9.50 18.17
C GLU A 9 -3.74 -9.74 16.67
N LYS A 10 -4.55 -10.62 16.10
CA LYS A 10 -4.45 -11.03 14.69
C LYS A 10 -3.02 -11.46 14.29
N GLY A 11 -2.31 -12.12 15.22
CA GLY A 11 -0.92 -12.55 15.02
C GLY A 11 0.15 -11.47 15.19
N MET A 12 -0.22 -10.24 15.57
CA MET A 12 0.71 -9.14 15.82
C MET A 12 0.93 -8.92 17.32
N THR A 13 2.18 -8.78 17.76
CA THR A 13 2.49 -8.40 19.13
C THR A 13 2.30 -6.89 19.31
N ILE A 14 1.36 -6.51 20.18
CA ILE A 14 1.04 -5.12 20.49
C ILE A 14 1.53 -4.78 21.89
N HIS A 15 2.43 -3.80 22.00
CA HIS A 15 2.88 -3.26 23.27
C HIS A 15 1.93 -2.14 23.73
N VAL A 16 1.47 -2.25 24.98
CA VAL A 16 0.55 -1.28 25.58
C VAL A 16 1.28 -0.45 26.63
N TYR A 17 1.16 0.86 26.49
CA TYR A 17 1.81 1.87 27.32
C TYR A 17 0.76 2.75 27.98
N TRP A 18 0.92 3.04 29.26
CA TRP A 18 0.20 4.12 29.94
C TRP A 18 0.98 4.60 31.16
N THR A 19 0.62 5.79 31.62
CA THR A 19 1.17 6.40 32.83
C THR A 19 0.10 6.58 33.89
N THR A 20 0.44 6.32 35.15
CA THR A 20 -0.44 6.61 36.30
C THR A 20 -0.57 8.11 36.55
N ARG A 21 0.34 8.93 36.02
CA ARG A 21 0.28 10.40 36.09
C ARG A 21 -0.88 11.01 35.31
N CYS A 22 -1.62 10.22 34.51
CA CYS A 22 -2.82 10.72 33.84
C CYS A 22 -3.85 11.27 34.82
N ALA A 23 -3.93 10.73 36.05
CA ALA A 23 -4.89 11.19 37.06
C ALA A 23 -4.71 12.66 37.46
N SER A 24 -3.48 13.16 37.51
CA SER A 24 -3.15 14.55 37.88
C SER A 24 -2.79 15.43 36.67
N CYS A 25 -3.05 14.97 35.45
CA CYS A 25 -2.70 15.70 34.25
C CYS A 25 -3.73 16.78 33.92
N ALA A 26 -3.31 18.06 33.88
CA ALA A 26 -4.18 19.19 33.53
C ALA A 26 -4.80 19.07 32.12
N LEU A 27 -4.13 18.38 31.20
CA LEU A 27 -4.61 18.15 29.83
C LEU A 27 -5.51 16.92 29.69
N LYS A 28 -5.82 16.19 30.79
CA LYS A 28 -6.59 14.93 30.72
C LYS A 28 -7.92 15.11 30.00
N ALA A 29 -8.64 16.19 30.32
CA ALA A 29 -9.95 16.49 29.74
C ALA A 29 -9.93 16.63 28.21
N GLN A 30 -8.81 17.10 27.63
CA GLN A 30 -8.63 17.22 26.18
C GLN A 30 -7.98 15.97 25.56
N CYS A 31 -7.39 15.10 26.37
CA CYS A 31 -6.56 14.00 25.91
C CYS A 31 -7.32 12.66 25.82
N THR A 32 -8.14 12.33 26.83
CA THR A 32 -8.88 11.05 26.87
C THR A 32 -10.04 11.11 27.87
N THR A 33 -11.14 10.43 27.55
CA THR A 33 -12.28 10.22 28.45
C THR A 33 -12.06 9.08 29.45
N GLY A 34 -11.02 8.24 29.24
CA GLY A 34 -10.70 7.12 30.10
C GLY A 34 -9.94 7.51 31.37
N ARG A 35 -9.73 6.52 32.26
CA ARG A 35 -8.92 6.69 33.48
C ARG A 35 -7.48 7.09 33.14
N GLU A 36 -6.86 6.39 32.19
CA GLU A 36 -5.55 6.68 31.62
C GLU A 36 -5.57 6.62 30.09
N ARG A 37 -4.71 7.41 29.43
CA ARG A 37 -4.48 7.28 27.99
C ARG A 37 -3.64 6.03 27.75
N ARG A 38 -4.22 5.03 27.09
CA ARG A 38 -3.51 3.83 26.63
C ARG A 38 -3.01 4.05 25.20
N ILE A 39 -1.72 3.91 24.99
CA ILE A 39 -1.11 3.90 23.66
C ILE A 39 -0.76 2.45 23.33
N ARG A 40 -1.17 2.03 22.15
CA ARG A 40 -0.92 0.70 21.60
C ARG A 40 0.04 0.89 20.43
N ARG A 41 1.20 0.24 20.46
CA ARG A 41 2.15 0.22 19.35
C ARG A 41 2.46 -1.21 18.96
N TRP A 42 2.48 -1.47 17.67
CA TRP A 42 2.96 -2.74 17.14
C TRP A 42 4.47 -2.88 17.39
N GLU A 43 4.96 -4.10 17.60
CA GLU A 43 6.39 -4.36 17.80
C GLU A 43 7.27 -3.83 16.65
N HIS A 44 6.73 -3.78 15.43
CA HIS A 44 7.41 -3.27 14.24
C HIS A 44 6.84 -1.93 13.75
N GLU A 45 6.32 -1.09 14.66
CA GLU A 45 5.80 0.25 14.33
C GLU A 45 6.81 1.10 13.56
N THR A 46 8.12 0.87 13.75
CA THR A 46 9.20 1.56 13.03
C THR A 46 9.09 1.41 11.51
N VAL A 47 8.52 0.31 11.01
CA VAL A 47 8.25 0.10 9.57
C VAL A 47 7.18 1.07 9.07
N LEU A 48 6.16 1.33 9.90
CA LEU A 48 5.09 2.28 9.60
C LEU A 48 5.60 3.72 9.71
N ASP A 49 6.39 4.04 10.74
CA ASP A 49 7.02 5.36 10.90
C ASP A 49 7.91 5.68 9.67
N ALA A 50 8.72 4.72 9.18
CA ALA A 50 9.55 4.89 7.99
C ALA A 50 8.73 4.96 6.68
N MET A 51 7.58 4.31 6.61
CA MET A 51 6.63 4.50 5.50
C MET A 51 6.04 5.91 5.52
N GLU A 52 5.63 6.39 6.69
CA GLU A 52 5.04 7.72 6.86
C GLU A 52 6.05 8.82 6.49
N GLU A 53 7.31 8.70 6.92
CA GLU A 53 8.36 9.64 6.56
C GLU A 53 8.57 9.72 5.04
N ARG A 54 8.59 8.56 4.35
CA ARG A 54 8.68 8.52 2.88
C ARG A 54 7.49 9.17 2.18
N LEU A 55 6.29 9.05 2.76
CA LEU A 55 5.09 9.69 2.22
C LEU A 55 5.08 11.20 2.49
N ARG A 56 5.52 11.65 3.67
CA ARG A 56 5.68 13.08 3.98
C ARG A 56 6.73 13.74 3.09
N ALA A 57 7.82 13.05 2.78
CA ALA A 57 8.87 13.53 1.88
C ALA A 57 8.40 13.63 0.41
N ARG A 58 7.31 12.95 0.03
CA ARG A 58 6.73 12.99 -1.31
C ARG A 58 5.21 13.19 -1.25
N PRO A 59 4.75 14.42 -0.95
CA PRO A 59 3.33 14.72 -0.76
C PRO A 59 2.48 14.48 -2.03
N ASP A 60 3.10 14.48 -3.20
CA ASP A 60 2.49 14.21 -4.51
C ASP A 60 2.42 12.72 -4.86
N ALA A 61 3.06 11.83 -4.08
CA ALA A 61 3.18 10.40 -4.41
C ALA A 61 1.84 9.72 -4.70
N MET A 62 0.77 10.09 -3.98
CA MET A 62 -0.56 9.54 -4.21
C MET A 62 -1.19 10.05 -5.52
N GLN A 63 -0.92 11.28 -5.93
CA GLN A 63 -1.37 11.82 -7.23
C GLN A 63 -0.61 11.18 -8.39
N VAL A 64 0.70 10.99 -8.22
CA VAL A 64 1.53 10.27 -9.20
C VAL A 64 1.02 8.84 -9.34
N ARG A 65 0.75 8.13 -8.24
CA ARG A 65 0.21 6.76 -8.28
C ARG A 65 -1.14 6.69 -9.03
N LYS A 66 -2.05 7.62 -8.76
CA LYS A 66 -3.36 7.71 -9.42
C LYS A 66 -3.22 7.87 -10.94
N SER A 67 -2.32 8.74 -11.38
CA SER A 67 -2.12 9.05 -12.81
C SER A 67 -1.34 7.98 -13.56
N THR A 68 -0.37 7.32 -12.91
CA THR A 68 0.56 6.41 -13.58
C THR A 68 0.10 4.95 -13.56
N VAL A 69 -0.39 4.48 -12.42
CA VAL A 69 -0.49 3.04 -12.12
C VAL A 69 -1.93 2.59 -11.93
N GLU A 70 -2.78 3.39 -11.28
CA GLU A 70 -4.16 2.99 -10.97
C GLU A 70 -5.01 2.77 -12.23
N HIS A 71 -4.88 3.64 -13.23
CA HIS A 71 -5.58 3.48 -14.51
C HIS A 71 -5.14 2.21 -15.26
N ALA A 72 -3.84 1.87 -15.23
CA ALA A 72 -3.32 0.66 -15.85
C ALA A 72 -3.92 -0.59 -15.21
N PHE A 73 -3.89 -0.66 -13.87
CA PHE A 73 -4.52 -1.76 -13.13
C PHE A 73 -6.03 -1.82 -13.33
N GLY A 74 -6.73 -0.69 -13.40
CA GLY A 74 -8.16 -0.65 -13.68
C GLY A 74 -8.49 -1.24 -15.06
N THR A 75 -7.70 -0.89 -16.07
CA THR A 75 -7.86 -1.43 -17.43
C THR A 75 -7.58 -2.92 -17.47
N LEU A 76 -6.44 -3.36 -16.90
CA LEU A 76 -6.05 -4.77 -16.85
C LEU A 76 -7.11 -5.63 -16.15
N LYS A 77 -7.59 -5.20 -14.97
CA LYS A 77 -8.67 -5.90 -14.26
C LYS A 77 -9.96 -5.95 -15.07
N GLY A 78 -10.28 -4.89 -15.81
CA GLY A 78 -11.44 -4.89 -16.71
C GLY A 78 -11.30 -5.91 -17.84
N TRP A 79 -10.10 -6.06 -18.42
CA TRP A 79 -9.84 -7.00 -19.51
C TRP A 79 -9.78 -8.46 -19.05
N MET A 80 -9.17 -8.72 -17.89
CA MET A 80 -9.06 -10.06 -17.30
C MET A 80 -10.43 -10.67 -16.93
N GLY A 81 -11.49 -9.87 -16.92
CA GLY A 81 -12.79 -10.28 -16.43
C GLY A 81 -12.86 -10.24 -14.91
N ALA A 82 -14.08 -10.41 -14.38
CA ALA A 82 -14.43 -9.91 -13.05
C ALA A 82 -13.60 -10.49 -11.89
N THR A 83 -12.94 -11.65 -11.99
CA THR A 83 -12.46 -12.29 -10.75
C THR A 83 -11.33 -13.32 -10.79
N HIS A 84 -10.95 -13.97 -11.90
CA HIS A 84 -10.01 -15.11 -11.81
C HIS A 84 -9.05 -15.23 -12.99
N PHE A 85 -7.81 -15.60 -12.66
CA PHE A 85 -6.86 -16.14 -13.64
C PHE A 85 -7.40 -17.47 -14.21
N LEU A 86 -7.15 -17.70 -15.49
CA LEU A 86 -7.49 -18.93 -16.18
C LEU A 86 -6.61 -20.10 -15.73
N THR A 87 -5.39 -19.78 -15.29
CA THR A 87 -4.39 -20.77 -14.87
C THR A 87 -4.29 -20.92 -13.35
N LYS A 88 -3.74 -22.06 -12.90
CA LYS A 88 -3.51 -22.36 -11.48
C LYS A 88 -2.03 -22.52 -11.16
N GLY A 89 -1.63 -21.95 -10.03
CA GLY A 89 -0.26 -22.02 -9.50
C GLY A 89 0.59 -20.81 -9.88
N LEU A 90 1.54 -20.45 -9.02
CA LEU A 90 2.27 -19.16 -9.13
C LEU A 90 2.96 -18.97 -10.48
N LYS A 91 3.59 -20.01 -11.03
CA LYS A 91 4.35 -19.90 -12.29
C LYS A 91 3.44 -19.57 -13.49
N SER A 92 2.34 -20.30 -13.63
CA SER A 92 1.40 -20.13 -14.75
C SER A 92 0.58 -18.85 -14.60
N THR A 93 0.12 -18.53 -13.39
CA THR A 93 -0.55 -17.26 -13.09
C THR A 93 0.35 -16.05 -13.34
N ALA A 94 1.65 -16.15 -13.04
CA ALA A 94 2.60 -15.10 -13.36
C ALA A 94 2.80 -14.92 -14.87
N ALA A 95 2.80 -16.00 -15.64
CA ALA A 95 2.87 -15.94 -17.11
C ALA A 95 1.62 -15.26 -17.70
N GLU A 96 0.44 -15.61 -17.20
CA GLU A 96 -0.83 -14.99 -17.60
C GLU A 96 -0.82 -13.47 -17.35
N MET A 97 -0.50 -13.05 -16.12
CA MET A 97 -0.34 -11.63 -15.77
C MET A 97 0.69 -10.92 -16.66
N SER A 98 1.80 -11.59 -17.00
CA SER A 98 2.84 -11.01 -17.86
C SER A 98 2.33 -10.76 -19.28
N LEU A 99 1.51 -11.67 -19.82
CA LEU A 99 0.90 -11.51 -21.13
C LEU A 99 -0.12 -10.36 -21.15
N ASP A 100 -0.94 -10.23 -20.12
CA ASP A 100 -1.90 -9.12 -20.00
C ASP A 100 -1.19 -7.76 -19.94
N VAL A 101 -0.13 -7.67 -19.11
CA VAL A 101 0.71 -6.45 -19.01
C VAL A 101 1.38 -6.14 -20.35
N LEU A 102 1.89 -7.15 -21.05
CA LEU A 102 2.50 -6.97 -22.37
C LEU A 102 1.47 -6.44 -23.37
N ALA A 103 0.27 -7.05 -23.43
CA ALA A 103 -0.80 -6.61 -24.32
C ALA A 103 -1.24 -5.16 -24.01
N TYR A 104 -1.39 -4.80 -22.74
CA TYR A 104 -1.69 -3.44 -22.32
C TYR A 104 -0.61 -2.45 -22.77
N ASN A 105 0.66 -2.77 -22.53
CA ASN A 105 1.78 -1.92 -22.93
C ASN A 105 1.84 -1.74 -24.44
N MET A 106 1.68 -2.81 -25.22
CA MET A 106 1.64 -2.73 -26.68
C MET A 106 0.48 -1.85 -27.16
N LYS A 107 -0.73 -2.02 -26.63
CA LYS A 107 -1.88 -1.18 -26.97
C LYS A 107 -1.63 0.29 -26.64
N ARG A 108 -1.02 0.57 -25.48
CA ARG A 108 -0.71 1.93 -25.03
C ARG A 108 0.34 2.59 -25.92
N VAL A 109 1.42 1.88 -26.24
CA VAL A 109 2.50 2.39 -27.11
C VAL A 109 1.96 2.65 -28.52
N ILE A 110 1.14 1.75 -29.07
CA ILE A 110 0.48 1.97 -30.36
C ILE A 110 -0.42 3.21 -30.30
N GLY A 111 -1.16 3.43 -29.20
CA GLY A 111 -2.01 4.61 -29.04
C GLY A 111 -1.23 5.93 -28.91
N ILE A 112 -0.02 5.91 -28.34
CA ILE A 112 0.82 7.11 -28.14
C ILE A 112 1.69 7.42 -29.36
N LEU A 113 2.37 6.42 -29.91
CA LEU A 113 3.37 6.57 -30.97
C LEU A 113 2.82 6.21 -32.37
N GLY A 114 1.78 5.39 -32.44
CA GLY A 114 1.35 4.76 -33.70
C GLY A 114 2.14 3.49 -34.06
N VAL A 115 1.64 2.75 -35.04
CA VAL A 115 2.20 1.44 -35.43
C VAL A 115 3.55 1.58 -36.13
N GLN A 116 3.70 2.54 -37.04
CA GLN A 116 4.92 2.68 -37.85
C GLN A 116 6.15 3.04 -37.00
N PRO A 117 6.09 4.04 -36.09
CA PRO A 117 7.24 4.36 -35.24
C PRO A 117 7.60 3.22 -34.28
N LEU A 118 6.61 2.47 -33.79
CA LEU A 118 6.84 1.28 -32.98
C LEU A 118 7.63 0.21 -33.75
N LEU A 119 7.21 -0.12 -34.97
CA LEU A 119 7.90 -1.10 -35.80
C LEU A 119 9.33 -0.69 -36.13
N ALA A 120 9.56 0.61 -36.37
CA ALA A 120 10.91 1.14 -36.59
C ALA A 120 11.80 0.97 -35.35
N GLY A 121 11.27 1.18 -34.15
CA GLY A 121 12.02 1.01 -32.90
C GLY A 121 12.33 -0.44 -32.51
N ILE A 122 11.54 -1.41 -32.98
CA ILE A 122 11.75 -2.85 -32.70
C ILE A 122 12.74 -3.47 -33.70
N ARG A 123 12.81 -2.96 -34.93
CA ARG A 123 13.78 -3.37 -35.94
C ARG A 123 15.17 -2.82 -35.59
N VAL A 124 15.82 -3.43 -34.61
CA VAL A 124 17.25 -3.27 -34.32
C VAL A 124 18.05 -4.15 -35.27
#